data_AF-A0A383C9F8-F1
#
_entry.id   AF-A0A383C9F8-F1
#
_cell.length_a   1.000
_cell.length_b   1.000
_cell.length_c   1.000
_cell.angle_alpha   90.00
_cell.angle_beta   90.00
_cell.angle_gamma   90.00
#
_symmetry.space_group_name_H-M   'P 1'
#
loop_
_entity.id
_entity.type
_entity.pdbx_description
1 polymer ?
#
loop_
_entity_poly.entity_id
_entity_poly.type
_entity_poly.pdbx_seq_one_letter_code
_entity_poly.pdbx_strand_id
1 'polypeptide(L)'
;MVCLAYGNTLQHSFHFDDIPSILEKPWIRGLDKIPDFIFSYSQRPLVILSFNINYAISGFKEWSYHVFNITFHFLVVFLVYRLGKLIVSHISQKTSSVINTSNQIPLLAAVIFAIHPLNT
;
A
#
# COMPACT_ATOMS: atom_id res chain seq x y z
N MET A 1 4.45 14.07 4.29
CA MET A 1 3.01 14.21 4.00
C MET A 1 2.23 12.96 4.35
N VAL A 2 2.55 11.78 3.79
CA VAL A 2 1.83 10.52 4.08
C VAL A 2 1.75 10.21 5.59
N CYS A 3 2.88 10.23 6.32
CA CYS A 3 2.86 9.96 7.77
C CYS A 3 2.11 11.00 8.60
N LEU A 4 2.00 12.25 8.14
CA LEU A 4 1.24 13.30 8.84
C LEU A 4 -0.26 13.20 8.56
N ALA A 5 -0.65 12.76 7.36
CA ALA A 5 -2.06 12.56 6.99
C ALA A 5 -2.65 11.31 7.65
N TYR A 6 -1.88 10.22 7.73
CA TYR A 6 -2.36 8.92 8.20
C TYR A 6 -1.85 8.54 9.61
N GLY A 7 -1.07 9.41 10.27
CA GLY A 7 -0.58 9.13 11.63
C GLY A 7 -1.70 8.94 12.67
N ASN A 8 -2.81 9.65 12.50
CA ASN A 8 -3.99 9.52 13.38
C ASN A 8 -4.86 8.29 13.08
N THR A 9 -4.68 7.62 11.94
CA THR A 9 -5.47 6.43 11.61
C THR A 9 -4.91 5.17 12.25
N LEU A 10 -3.72 5.24 12.87
CA LEU A 10 -3.06 4.10 13.53
C LEU A 10 -3.88 3.47 14.67
N GLN A 11 -4.82 4.21 15.24
CA GLN A 11 -5.70 3.76 16.33
C GLN A 11 -7.16 3.59 15.89
N HIS A 12 -7.46 3.71 14.59
CA HIS A 12 -8.81 3.50 14.10
C HIS A 12 -9.14 2.00 14.09
N SER A 13 -10.35 1.67 14.56
CA SER A 13 -10.84 0.30 14.59
C SER A 13 -11.07 -0.25 13.18
N PHE A 14 -11.18 -1.58 13.07
CA PHE A 14 -11.58 -2.25 11.83
C PHE A 14 -13.00 -1.86 11.40
N HIS A 15 -13.17 -1.55 10.13
CA HIS A 15 -14.48 -1.15 9.56
C HIS A 15 -14.75 -1.80 8.21
N PHE A 16 -16.03 -1.93 7.87
CA PHE A 16 -16.53 -2.43 6.58
C PHE A 16 -15.84 -3.74 6.13
N ASP A 17 -14.95 -3.65 5.15
CA ASP A 17 -14.29 -4.78 4.49
C ASP A 17 -13.28 -5.49 5.40
N ASP A 18 -12.79 -4.84 6.45
CA ASP A 18 -11.87 -5.45 7.42
C ASP A 18 -12.53 -6.56 8.23
N ILE A 19 -13.82 -6.44 8.51
CA ILE A 19 -14.57 -7.40 9.32
C ILE A 19 -14.54 -8.79 8.67
N PRO A 20 -15.06 -8.97 7.43
CA PRO A 20 -15.01 -10.27 6.76
C PRO A 20 -13.59 -10.69 6.35
N SER A 21 -12.68 -9.74 6.14
CA SER A 21 -11.33 -10.03 5.62
C SER A 21 -10.32 -10.39 6.72
N ILE A 22 -10.48 -9.86 7.93
CA ILE A 22 -9.56 -9.99 9.05
C ILE A 22 -10.27 -10.70 10.21
N LEU A 23 -11.32 -10.09 10.79
CA LEU A 23 -11.94 -10.58 12.03
C LEU A 23 -12.62 -11.94 11.85
N GLU A 24 -13.37 -12.11 10.78
CA GLU A 24 -14.15 -13.34 10.52
C GLU A 24 -13.35 -14.41 9.78
N LYS A 25 -12.22 -14.05 9.16
CA LYS A 25 -11.46 -14.97 8.31
C LYS A 25 -10.59 -15.93 9.15
N PRO A 26 -10.84 -17.25 9.17
CA PRO A 26 -10.11 -18.16 10.07
C PRO A 26 -8.65 -18.41 9.67
N TRP A 27 -8.33 -18.17 8.39
CA TRP A 27 -7.03 -18.44 7.77
C TRP A 27 -5.93 -17.46 8.20
N ILE A 28 -6.30 -16.32 8.78
CA ILE A 28 -5.32 -15.33 9.26
C ILE A 28 -4.73 -15.71 10.63
N ARG A 29 -5.33 -16.69 11.33
CA ARG A 29 -4.94 -17.10 12.67
C ARG A 29 -3.97 -18.28 12.59
N GLY A 30 -2.68 -17.98 12.50
CA GLY A 30 -1.60 -18.96 12.60
C GLY A 30 -0.91 -19.29 11.28
N LEU A 31 0.41 -19.43 11.34
CA LEU A 31 1.28 -19.73 10.19
C LEU A 31 1.10 -21.18 9.70
N ASP A 32 0.55 -22.05 10.53
CA ASP A 32 0.22 -23.44 10.23
C ASP A 32 -0.81 -23.58 9.10
N LYS A 33 -1.62 -22.54 8.86
CA LYS A 33 -2.65 -22.53 7.81
C LYS A 33 -2.15 -22.04 6.45
N ILE A 34 -0.89 -21.62 6.34
CA ILE A 34 -0.32 -21.13 5.07
C ILE A 34 -0.49 -22.15 3.93
N PRO A 35 -0.21 -23.46 4.12
CA PRO A 35 -0.38 -24.45 3.06
C PRO A 35 -1.82 -24.51 2.51
N ASP A 36 -2.82 -24.22 3.34
CA ASP A 36 -4.24 -24.35 2.98
C ASP A 36 -4.72 -23.26 2.02
N PHE A 37 -4.12 -22.07 2.08
CA PHE A 37 -4.54 -20.94 1.25
C PHE A 37 -3.50 -20.48 0.22
N ILE A 38 -2.22 -20.83 0.36
CA ILE A 38 -1.15 -20.28 -0.50
C ILE A 38 -1.32 -20.62 -1.99
N PHE A 39 -1.88 -21.79 -2.29
CA PHE A 39 -2.18 -22.23 -3.65
C PHE A 39 -3.61 -21.92 -4.11
N SER A 40 -4.42 -21.28 -3.25
CA SER A 40 -5.80 -20.94 -3.57
C SER A 40 -5.87 -19.66 -4.38
N TYR A 41 -6.12 -19.79 -5.69
CA TYR A 41 -6.28 -18.65 -6.60
C TYR A 41 -7.48 -17.76 -6.24
N SER A 42 -8.54 -18.34 -5.68
CA SER A 42 -9.78 -17.63 -5.33
C SER A 42 -9.69 -16.80 -4.04
N GLN A 43 -8.67 -17.04 -3.21
CA GLN A 43 -8.59 -16.49 -1.84
C GLN A 43 -7.67 -15.27 -1.69
N ARG A 44 -7.04 -14.77 -2.77
CA ARG A 44 -6.03 -13.67 -2.72
C ARG A 44 -4.91 -14.02 -1.71
N PRO A 45 -4.08 -15.03 -2.00
CA PRO A 45 -3.18 -15.64 -1.02
C PRO A 45 -2.18 -14.65 -0.41
N LEU A 46 -1.69 -13.68 -1.20
CA LEU A 46 -0.79 -12.63 -0.72
C LEU A 46 -1.45 -11.70 0.30
N VAL A 47 -2.75 -11.41 0.16
CA VAL A 47 -3.50 -10.58 1.10
C VAL A 47 -3.67 -11.33 2.43
N ILE A 48 -4.06 -12.61 2.37
CA ILE A 48 -4.17 -13.44 3.56
C ILE A 48 -2.82 -13.58 4.26
N LEU A 49 -1.74 -13.77 3.51
CA LEU A 49 -0.38 -13.84 4.06
C LEU A 49 -0.01 -12.54 4.78
N SER A 50 -0.31 -11.39 4.19
CA SER A 50 -0.10 -10.08 4.83
C SER A 50 -0.87 -9.96 6.15
N PHE A 51 -2.13 -10.36 6.19
CA PHE A 51 -2.93 -10.35 7.42
C PHE A 51 -2.47 -11.38 8.45
N ASN A 52 -1.96 -12.52 8.01
CA ASN A 52 -1.41 -13.55 8.90
C ASN A 52 -0.12 -13.06 9.59
N ILE A 53 0.76 -12.37 8.84
CA ILE A 53 1.95 -11.70 9.39
C ILE A 53 1.53 -10.61 10.39
N ASN A 54 0.56 -9.77 10.05
CA ASN A 54 0.05 -8.75 10.97
C ASN A 54 -0.54 -9.36 12.25
N TYR A 55 -1.30 -10.44 12.11
CA TYR A 55 -1.87 -11.18 13.24
C TYR A 55 -0.78 -11.79 14.13
N ALA A 56 0.30 -12.32 13.55
CA ALA A 56 1.44 -12.84 14.29
C ALA A 56 2.19 -11.74 15.07
N ILE A 57 2.19 -10.50 14.59
CA ILE A 57 2.86 -9.36 15.22
C ILE A 57 2.03 -8.75 16.35
N SER A 58 0.73 -8.53 16.14
CA SER A 58 -0.09 -7.70 17.03
C SER A 58 -1.44 -8.32 17.42
N GLY A 59 -1.78 -9.50 16.88
CA GLY A 59 -3.10 -10.11 17.00
C GLY A 59 -4.14 -9.29 16.25
N PHE A 60 -5.25 -8.93 16.92
CA PHE A 60 -6.28 -8.07 16.37
C PHE A 60 -6.08 -6.59 16.70
N LYS A 61 -4.87 -6.17 17.09
CA LYS A 61 -4.59 -4.76 17.33
C LYS A 61 -4.35 -4.07 15.99
N GLU A 62 -5.03 -2.96 15.76
CA GLU A 62 -5.16 -2.33 14.45
C GLU A 62 -3.84 -1.68 13.99
N TRP A 63 -3.00 -1.27 14.95
CA TRP A 63 -1.77 -0.52 14.68
C TRP A 63 -0.84 -1.22 13.67
N SER A 64 -0.67 -2.55 13.72
CA SER A 64 0.25 -3.21 12.79
C SER A 64 -0.29 -3.22 11.37
N TYR A 65 -1.60 -3.46 11.22
CA TYR A 65 -2.30 -3.46 9.94
C TYR A 65 -2.20 -2.07 9.28
N HIS A 66 -2.43 -1.01 10.06
CA HIS A 66 -2.32 0.36 9.58
C HIS A 66 -0.88 0.75 9.25
N VAL A 67 0.10 0.39 10.07
CA VAL A 67 1.53 0.61 9.76
C VAL A 67 1.93 -0.08 8.46
N PHE A 68 1.47 -1.32 8.24
CA PHE A 68 1.76 -2.06 7.02
C PHE A 68 1.14 -1.38 5.79
N ASN A 69 -0.13 -0.97 5.88
CA ASN A 69 -0.82 -0.24 4.82
C ASN A 69 -0.13 1.10 4.49
N ILE A 70 0.22 1.89 5.49
CA ILE A 70 0.94 3.17 5.32
C ILE A 70 2.31 2.95 4.67
N THR A 71 3.03 1.90 5.09
CA THR A 71 4.35 1.55 4.53
C THR A 71 4.22 1.18 3.06
N PHE A 72 3.25 0.33 2.69
CA PHE A 72 3.01 -0.01 1.29
C PHE A 72 2.59 1.20 0.47
N HIS A 73 1.70 2.05 0.98
CA HIS A 73 1.32 3.27 0.27
C HIS A 73 2.53 4.16 0.01
N PHE A 74 3.39 4.35 1.01
CA PHE A 74 4.62 5.11 0.85
C PHE A 74 5.53 4.51 -0.23
N LEU A 75 5.68 3.18 -0.25
CA LEU A 75 6.45 2.49 -1.30
C LEU A 75 5.84 2.69 -2.69
N VAL A 76 4.51 2.60 -2.83
CA VAL A 76 3.81 2.82 -4.10
C VAL A 76 3.98 4.27 -4.56
N VAL A 77 3.76 5.26 -3.69
CA VAL A 77 3.99 6.69 -3.98
C VAL A 77 5.42 6.92 -4.47
N PHE A 78 6.40 6.32 -3.81
CA PHE A 78 7.81 6.42 -4.20
C PHE A 78 8.09 5.79 -5.57
N LEU A 79 7.51 4.62 -5.84
CA LEU A 79 7.63 3.95 -7.14
C LEU A 79 6.97 4.75 -8.27
N VAL A 80 5.79 5.34 -8.03
CA VAL A 80 5.10 6.22 -8.98
C VAL A 80 5.97 7.44 -9.32
N TYR A 81 6.58 8.06 -8.32
CA TYR A 81 7.53 9.16 -8.53
C TYR A 81 8.74 8.72 -9.40
N ARG A 82 9.35 7.57 -9.08
CA ARG A 82 10.49 7.05 -9.86
C ARG A 82 10.09 6.72 -11.30
N LEU A 83 8.93 6.11 -11.51
CA LEU A 83 8.41 5.78 -12.83
C LEU A 83 8.14 7.07 -13.64
N GLY A 84 7.51 8.07 -13.02
CA GLY A 84 7.28 9.36 -13.65
C GLY A 84 8.59 10.04 -14.09
N LYS A 85 9.64 10.00 -13.27
CA LYS A 85 10.97 10.49 -13.67
C LYS A 85 11.56 9.72 -14.84
N LEU A 86 11.42 8.39 -14.85
CA LEU A 86 11.94 7.55 -15.93
C LEU A 86 11.24 7.88 -17.26
N ILE A 87 9.91 8.00 -17.24
CA ILE A 87 9.12 8.37 -18.43
C ILE A 87 9.54 9.74 -18.96
N VAL A 88 9.62 10.76 -18.10
CA VAL A 88 10.03 12.11 -18.51
C VAL A 88 11.46 12.13 -19.07
N SER A 89 12.40 11.41 -18.43
CA SER A 89 13.78 11.29 -18.91
C SER A 89 13.85 10.62 -20.28
N HIS A 90 13.04 9.58 -20.53
CA HIS A 90 13.07 8.85 -21.80
C HIS A 90 12.45 9.67 -22.94
N ILE A 91 11.39 10.44 -22.65
CA ILE A 91 10.77 11.35 -23.62
C ILE A 91 11.70 12.53 -23.95
N SER A 92 12.34 13.12 -22.94
CA SER A 92 13.25 14.26 -23.12
C SER A 92 14.48 13.93 -23.95
N GLN A 93 15.02 12.70 -23.86
CA GLN A 93 16.14 12.26 -24.71
C GLN A 93 15.76 12.11 -26.19
N LYS A 94 14.49 11.88 -26.49
CA LYS A 94 13.99 11.68 -27.87
C LYS A 94 13.56 12.99 -28.54
N THR A 95 13.41 14.07 -27.78
CA THR A 95 12.89 15.35 -28.28
C THR A 95 13.83 16.48 -27.87
N SER A 96 14.77 16.83 -28.75
CA SER A 96 15.91 17.71 -28.48
C SER A 96 15.60 19.18 -28.19
N SER A 97 14.37 19.61 -27.90
CA SER A 97 14.11 21.05 -27.74
C SER A 97 12.88 21.50 -26.95
N VAL A 98 12.01 20.64 -26.42
CA VAL A 98 10.75 21.15 -25.83
C VAL A 98 10.48 20.47 -24.49
N ILE A 99 10.43 21.30 -23.46
CA ILE A 99 10.01 21.05 -22.07
C ILE A 99 11.17 20.93 -21.08
N ASN A 100 11.73 22.10 -20.73
CA ASN A 100 12.50 22.33 -19.50
C ASN A 100 11.59 22.31 -18.24
N THR A 101 10.55 21.46 -18.22
CA THR A 101 9.68 21.27 -17.04
C THR A 101 10.29 20.15 -16.20
N SER A 102 11.47 20.49 -15.70
CA SER A 102 12.32 19.74 -14.78
C SER A 102 11.54 19.28 -13.56
N ASN A 103 11.40 17.96 -13.37
CA ASN A 103 10.96 17.26 -12.16
C ASN A 103 9.60 17.63 -11.49
N GLN A 104 8.94 18.72 -11.87
CA GLN A 104 7.72 19.20 -11.20
C GLN A 104 6.49 18.35 -11.53
N ILE A 105 6.37 17.87 -12.78
CA ILE A 105 5.25 17.04 -13.25
C ILE A 105 5.18 15.69 -12.51
N PRO A 106 6.26 14.88 -12.44
CA PRO A 106 6.21 13.61 -11.71
C PRO A 106 6.08 13.82 -10.19
N LEU A 107 6.57 14.94 -9.65
CA LEU A 107 6.35 15.32 -8.26
C LEU A 107 4.87 15.61 -7.98
N LEU A 108 4.21 16.40 -8.84
CA LEU A 108 2.80 16.72 -8.70
C LEU A 108 1.92 15.47 -8.79
N ALA A 109 2.20 14.58 -9.74
CA ALA A 109 1.50 13.30 -9.87
C ALA A 109 1.66 12.42 -8.62
N ALA A 110 2.87 12.33 -8.07
CA ALA A 110 3.12 11.58 -6.84
C ALA A 110 2.42 12.20 -5.62
N VAL A 111 2.36 13.53 -5.54
CA VAL A 111 1.66 14.25 -4.45
C VAL A 111 0.14 14.05 -4.54
N ILE A 112 -0.45 14.15 -5.73
CA ILE A 112 -1.89 13.87 -5.93
C ILE A 112 -2.20 12.43 -5.53
N PHE A 113 -1.37 11.47 -5.94
CA PHE A 113 -1.55 10.06 -5.57
C PHE A 113 -1.37 9.83 -4.06
N ALA A 114 -0.45 10.53 -3.42
CA ALA A 114 -0.21 10.43 -1.98
C ALA A 114 -1.38 10.96 -1.13
N ILE A 115 -2.05 12.02 -1.61
CA ILE A 115 -3.18 12.68 -0.94
C ILE A 115 -4.51 11.97 -1.22
N HIS A 116 -4.60 11.21 -2.31
CA HIS A 116 -5.79 10.40 -2.59
C HIS A 116 -6.11 9.54 -1.36
N PRO A 117 -7.38 9.53 -0.89
CA PRO A 117 -7.78 8.72 0.25
C PRO A 117 -7.35 7.28 0.02
N LEU A 118 -6.54 6.76 0.94
CA LEU A 118 -6.46 5.34 1.15
C LEU A 118 -7.82 4.92 1.72
N ASN A 119 -8.45 3.92 1.13
CA ASN A 119 -9.43 3.15 1.89
C ASN A 119 -8.64 2.44 2.99
N THR A 120 -8.58 3.07 4.15
CA THR A 120 -8.21 2.48 5.44
C THR A 120 -9.47 2.15 6.20
#